data_AF-A0A7S3J165-F1
#
_entry.id   AF-A0A7S3J165-F1
#
_cell.length_a   1.000
_cell.length_b   1.000
_cell.length_c   1.000
_cell.angle_alpha   90.00
_cell.angle_beta   90.00
_cell.angle_gamma   90.00
#
_symmetry.space_group_name_H-M   'P 1'
#
loop_
_entity.id
_entity.type
_entity.pdbx_description
1 polymer ?
#
loop_
_entity_poly.entity_id
_entity_poly.type
_entity_poly.pdbx_seq_one_letter_code
_entity_poly.pdbx_strand_id
1 'polypeptide(L)'
;AKMARHAIYIKFASEINFESLKFNSHIITYEEIICHLQDRKNIKVAPDKDQIELYDALRNTKYEERDSIDPGARIIIKRFPGTKYSELLAKNNAVSIPGC
;
A
#
# COMPACT_ATOMS: atom_id res chain seq x y z
N ALA A 1 4.16 -3.27 -32.34
CA ALA A 1 4.31 -4.31 -31.31
C ALA A 1 3.15 -4.21 -30.33
N LYS A 2 2.35 -5.27 -30.13
CA LYS A 2 1.37 -5.32 -29.03
C LYS A 2 2.18 -5.51 -27.74
N MET A 3 2.48 -4.43 -27.01
CA MET A 3 3.09 -4.54 -25.69
C MET A 3 2.10 -5.31 -24.80
N ALA A 4 2.55 -6.44 -24.23
CA ALA A 4 1.78 -7.15 -23.23
C ALA A 4 1.58 -6.21 -22.04
N ARG A 5 0.35 -5.77 -21.81
CA ARG A 5 0.03 -4.90 -20.67
C ARG A 5 -0.01 -5.79 -19.43
N HIS A 6 0.99 -5.65 -18.58
CA HIS A 6 1.00 -6.25 -17.25
C HIS A 6 -0.06 -5.58 -16.38
N ALA A 7 -0.59 -6.31 -15.41
CA ALA A 7 -1.58 -5.77 -14.49
C ALA A 7 -1.46 -6.42 -13.12
N ILE A 8 -1.69 -5.64 -12.08
CA ILE A 8 -1.99 -6.12 -10.72
C ILE A 8 -3.45 -5.84 -10.42
N TYR A 9 -3.96 -6.51 -9.38
CA TYR A 9 -5.32 -6.35 -8.91
C TYR A 9 -5.29 -5.74 -7.52
N ILE A 10 -5.82 -4.54 -7.37
CA ILE A 10 -5.82 -3.81 -6.10
C ILE A 10 -7.24 -3.61 -5.58
N LYS A 11 -7.40 -3.52 -4.27
CA LYS A 11 -8.65 -3.03 -3.65
C LYS A 11 -8.36 -2.40 -2.32
N PHE A 12 -9.18 -1.44 -1.90
CA PHE A 12 -9.18 -1.05 -0.49
C PHE A 12 -9.77 -2.16 0.38
N ALA A 13 -9.30 -2.27 1.63
CA ALA A 13 -9.87 -3.21 2.59
C ALA A 13 -11.39 -2.99 2.81
N SER A 14 -11.87 -1.76 2.63
CA SER A 14 -13.30 -1.39 2.66
C SER A 14 -14.07 -1.76 1.39
N GLU A 15 -13.38 -2.13 0.31
CA GLU A 15 -13.99 -2.46 -0.98
C GLU A 15 -14.16 -3.97 -1.16
N ILE A 16 -15.26 -4.34 -1.83
CA ILE A 16 -15.58 -5.73 -2.13
C ILE A 16 -14.78 -6.21 -3.35
N ASN A 17 -14.75 -5.40 -4.40
CA ASN A 17 -14.21 -5.77 -5.70
C ASN A 17 -12.77 -5.32 -5.88
N PHE A 18 -11.99 -6.10 -6.62
CA PHE A 18 -10.67 -5.71 -7.10
C PHE A 18 -10.79 -4.89 -8.38
N GLU A 19 -9.98 -3.84 -8.48
CA GLU A 19 -9.74 -3.10 -9.71
C GLU A 19 -8.39 -3.49 -10.32
N SER A 20 -8.28 -3.40 -11.64
CA SER A 20 -7.06 -3.71 -12.37
C SER A 20 -6.23 -2.44 -12.56
N LEU A 21 -5.01 -2.45 -12.05
CA LEU A 21 -3.99 -1.44 -12.33
C LEU A 21 -3.05 -1.99 -13.40
N LYS A 22 -3.02 -1.36 -14.57
CA LYS A 22 -2.21 -1.78 -15.72
C LYS A 22 -0.92 -0.96 -15.80
N PHE A 23 0.18 -1.63 -16.11
CA PHE A 23 1.50 -1.02 -16.26
C PHE A 23 2.27 -1.70 -17.41
N ASN A 24 3.29 -1.02 -17.92
CA ASN A 24 4.07 -1.49 -19.07
C ASN A 24 5.42 -2.12 -18.66
N SER A 25 5.81 -1.97 -17.40
CA SER A 25 7.02 -2.53 -16.82
C SER A 25 6.86 -4.03 -16.52
N HIS A 26 7.98 -4.76 -16.38
CA HIS A 26 7.96 -6.19 -16.03
C HIS A 26 7.54 -6.43 -14.57
N ILE A 27 7.83 -5.47 -13.69
CA ILE A 27 7.45 -5.42 -12.29
C ILE A 27 6.86 -4.04 -11.99
N ILE A 28 6.10 -3.92 -10.91
CA ILE A 28 5.64 -2.64 -10.37
C ILE A 28 6.19 -2.46 -8.96
N THR A 29 6.65 -1.26 -8.63
CA THR A 29 7.19 -0.97 -7.31
C THR A 29 6.10 -0.47 -6.36
N TYR A 30 6.40 -0.49 -5.06
CA TYR A 30 5.54 0.10 -4.03
C TYR A 30 5.20 1.56 -4.37
N GLU A 31 6.21 2.38 -4.68
CA GLU A 31 6.06 3.79 -4.99
C GLU A 31 5.15 4.04 -6.20
N GLU A 32 5.29 3.25 -7.28
CA GLU A 32 4.44 3.37 -8.47
C GLU A 32 2.96 3.10 -8.14
N ILE A 33 2.68 2.15 -7.25
CA ILE A 33 1.32 1.88 -6.78
C ILE A 33 0.80 3.07 -5.98
N ILE A 34 1.60 3.62 -5.06
CA ILE A 34 1.20 4.78 -4.27
C ILE A 34 0.91 5.99 -5.17
N CYS A 35 1.77 6.30 -6.15
CA CYS A 35 1.52 7.36 -7.12
C CYS A 35 0.20 7.15 -7.86
N HIS A 36 -0.06 5.93 -8.33
CA HIS A 36 -1.34 5.62 -8.98
C HIS A 36 -2.54 5.84 -8.06
N LEU A 37 -2.43 5.47 -6.77
CA LEU A 37 -3.50 5.71 -5.78
C LEU A 37 -3.72 7.20 -5.51
N GLN A 38 -2.65 7.99 -5.42
CA GLN A 38 -2.75 9.44 -5.26
C GLN A 38 -3.49 10.09 -6.45
N ASP A 39 -3.10 9.72 -7.67
CA ASP A 39 -3.64 10.29 -8.90
C ASP A 39 -5.09 9.86 -9.17
N ARG A 40 -5.40 8.56 -9.02
CA ARG A 40 -6.72 8.01 -9.39
C ARG A 40 -7.78 8.15 -8.30
N LYS A 41 -7.37 8.05 -7.03
CA LYS A 41 -8.30 8.02 -5.89
C LYS A 41 -8.28 9.33 -5.10
N ASN A 42 -7.49 10.33 -5.53
CA ASN A 42 -7.33 11.63 -4.86
C ASN A 42 -6.95 11.48 -3.37
N ILE A 43 -6.14 10.48 -3.06
CA ILE A 43 -5.67 10.22 -1.69
C ILE A 43 -4.38 11.00 -1.50
N LYS A 44 -4.34 11.89 -0.52
CA LYS A 44 -3.13 12.67 -0.21
C LYS A 44 -2.30 11.91 0.82
N VAL A 45 -1.40 11.05 0.33
CA VAL A 45 -0.45 10.32 1.18
C VAL A 45 0.68 11.27 1.61
N ALA A 46 0.82 11.50 2.91
CA ALA A 46 1.92 12.25 3.51
C ALA A 46 2.10 11.82 4.98
N PRO A 47 3.28 12.05 5.61
CA PRO A 47 3.54 11.65 7.00
C PRO A 47 2.51 12.20 8.00
N ASP A 48 2.04 13.44 7.77
CA ASP A 48 1.03 14.12 8.59
C ASP A 48 -0.41 13.90 8.09
N LYS A 49 -0.61 13.04 7.09
CA LYS A 49 -1.90 12.74 6.44
C LYS A 49 -2.11 11.25 6.37
N ASP A 50 -2.88 10.78 5.40
CA ASP A 50 -3.17 9.35 5.27
C ASP A 50 -1.91 8.54 5.00
N GLN A 51 -1.68 7.52 5.80
CA GLN A 51 -0.72 6.47 5.49
C GLN A 51 -1.42 5.35 4.74
N ILE A 52 -0.72 4.78 3.76
CA ILE A 52 -1.16 3.60 3.02
C ILE A 52 -0.22 2.46 3.33
N GLU A 53 -0.78 1.27 3.56
CA GLU A 53 -0.06 0.01 3.62
C GLU A 53 -0.61 -0.95 2.56
N LEU A 54 0.30 -1.65 1.88
CA LEU A 54 -0.03 -2.64 0.86
C LEU A 54 0.15 -4.05 1.43
N TYR A 55 -0.83 -4.92 1.24
CA TYR A 55 -0.80 -6.30 1.70
C TYR A 55 -1.06 -7.26 0.55
N ASP A 56 -0.35 -8.38 0.51
CA ASP A 56 -0.68 -9.48 -0.38
C ASP A 56 -1.99 -10.16 0.06
N ALA A 57 -2.97 -10.29 -0.84
CA ALA A 57 -4.28 -10.84 -0.52
C ALA A 57 -4.26 -12.36 -0.27
N LEU A 58 -3.27 -13.08 -0.80
CA LEU A 58 -3.15 -14.54 -0.66
C LEU A 58 -2.31 -14.90 0.57
N ARG A 59 -1.19 -14.21 0.74
CA ARG A 59 -0.21 -14.45 1.82
C ARG A 59 -0.52 -13.66 3.09
N ASN A 60 -1.44 -12.70 3.02
CA ASN A 60 -1.75 -11.75 4.10
C ASN A 60 -0.49 -11.09 4.71
N THR A 61 0.52 -10.88 3.87
CA THR A 61 1.83 -10.33 4.26
C THR A 61 1.92 -8.90 3.76
N LYS A 62 2.50 -8.01 4.57
CA LYS A 62 2.72 -6.61 4.20
C LYS A 62 3.86 -6.53 3.17
N TYR A 63 3.68 -5.72 2.14
CA TYR A 63 4.75 -5.31 1.24
C TYR A 63 5.53 -4.15 1.86
N GLU A 64 6.84 -4.27 1.85
CA GLU A 64 7.77 -3.21 2.23
C GLU A 64 8.08 -2.31 1.01
N GLU A 65 8.56 -1.09 1.24
CA GLU A 65 8.78 -0.10 0.17
C GLU A 65 9.80 -0.55 -0.89
N ARG A 66 10.71 -1.44 -0.50
CA ARG A 66 11.77 -2.02 -1.34
C ARG A 66 11.34 -3.28 -2.11
N ASP A 67 10.12 -3.76 -1.87
CA ASP A 67 9.63 -4.97 -2.52
C ASP A 67 9.25 -4.69 -3.97
N SER A 68 9.63 -5.62 -4.85
CA SER A 68 9.15 -5.66 -6.23
C SER A 68 7.90 -6.53 -6.30
N ILE A 69 6.85 -6.02 -6.94
CA ILE A 69 5.56 -6.71 -7.00
C ILE A 69 5.34 -7.25 -8.40
N ASP A 70 5.09 -8.56 -8.46
CA ASP A 70 4.91 -9.28 -9.71
C ASP A 70 3.56 -8.95 -10.38
N PRO A 71 3.51 -8.94 -11.72
CA PRO A 71 2.25 -8.93 -12.46
C PRO A 71 1.32 -10.06 -12.01
N GLY A 72 0.03 -9.75 -11.87
CA GLY A 72 -1.01 -10.68 -11.41
C GLY A 72 -1.19 -10.71 -9.89
N ALA A 73 -0.31 -10.06 -9.12
CA ALA A 73 -0.48 -9.94 -7.68
C ALA A 73 -1.82 -9.32 -7.30
N ARG A 74 -2.39 -9.82 -6.19
CA ARG A 74 -3.62 -9.29 -5.59
C ARG A 74 -3.25 -8.54 -4.32
N ILE A 75 -3.54 -7.25 -4.30
CA ILE A 75 -3.10 -6.34 -3.23
C ILE A 75 -4.32 -5.77 -2.51
N ILE A 76 -4.29 -5.85 -1.19
CA ILE A 76 -5.23 -5.19 -0.29
C ILE A 76 -4.57 -3.94 0.25
N ILE A 77 -5.22 -2.81 0.05
CA ILE A 77 -4.77 -1.50 0.48
C ILE A 77 -5.47 -1.16 1.79
N LYS A 78 -4.68 -0.93 2.84
CA LYS A 78 -5.19 -0.37 4.10
C LYS A 78 -4.78 1.09 4.19
N ARG A 79 -5.78 1.96 4.41
CA ARG A 79 -5.58 3.38 4.64
C ARG A 79 -5.74 3.66 6.13
N PHE A 80 -4.74 4.30 6.71
CA PHE A 80 -4.78 4.77 8.09
C PHE A 80 -4.73 6.29 8.09
N PRO A 81 -5.68 6.98 8.75
CA PRO A 81 -5.61 8.43 8.86
C PRO A 81 -4.37 8.82 9.69
N GLY A 82 -3.62 9.83 9.25
CA GLY A 82 -2.34 10.22 9.85
C GLY A 82 -2.39 10.53 11.34
N THR A 83 -3.50 11.11 11.78
CA THR A 83 -3.76 11.39 13.20
C THR A 83 -3.76 10.13 14.06
N LYS A 84 -4.17 8.98 13.54
CA LYS A 84 -4.16 7.70 14.29
C LYS A 84 -2.82 7.00 14.22
N TYR A 85 -2.04 7.17 13.15
CA TYR A 85 -0.77 6.48 13.02
C TYR A 85 0.32 7.06 13.94
N SER A 86 0.40 8.38 14.05
CA SER A 86 1.29 9.04 15.02
C SER A 86 0.95 8.63 16.46
N GLU A 87 -0.33 8.53 16.81
CA GLU A 87 -0.77 8.01 18.11
C GLU A 87 -0.46 6.52 18.30
N LEU A 88 -0.59 5.68 17.27
CA LEU A 88 -0.26 4.25 17.32
C LEU A 88 1.25 4.03 17.43
N LEU A 89 2.08 4.79 16.73
CA LEU A 89 3.53 4.79 16.88
C LEU A 89 3.95 5.27 18.27
N ALA A 90 3.36 6.36 18.76
CA ALA A 90 3.62 6.87 20.11
C ALA A 90 3.27 5.83 21.19
N LYS A 91 2.16 5.09 21.03
CA LYS A 91 1.77 4.01 21.95
C LYS A 91 2.71 2.80 21.88
N ASN A 92 3.22 2.43 20.70
CA ASN A 92 4.16 1.31 20.57
C ASN A 92 5.58 1.67 21.02
N ASN A 93 6.02 2.93 20.83
CA ASN A 93 7.31 3.41 21.34
C ASN A 93 7.30 3.77 22.83
N ALA A 94 6.13 3.88 23.48
CA ALA A 94 6.01 4.09 24.92
C ALA A 94 6.27 2.81 25.75
N VAL A 95 6.49 1.65 25.11
CA VAL A 95 6.90 0.40 25.79
C VAL A 95 8.43 0.29 25.82
N SER A 96 9.05 1.27 26.43
CA SER A 96 10.42 1.29 26.95
C SER A 96 10.36 2.52 27.86
N ILE A 97 10.42 2.48 29.19
CA ILE A 97 11.38 1.82 30.07
C ILE A 97 10.71 1.82 31.48
N PRO A 98 10.60 0.72 32.25
CA PRO A 98 10.67 0.86 33.70
C PRO A 98 12.14 1.02 34.04
N GLY A 99 12.53 2.25 34.37
CA GLY A 99 13.88 2.58 34.81
C GLY A 99 14.28 1.76 36.03
N CYS A 100 15.58 1.44 36.11
CA CYS A 100 16.24 1.15 37.36
C CYS A 100 16.17 2.33 38.32
#